data_AF-A0A351HRS9-F1
#
_entry.id   AF-A0A351HRS9-F1
#
_cell.length_a   1.000
_cell.length_b   1.000
_cell.length_c   1.000
_cell.angle_alpha   90.00
_cell.angle_beta   90.00
_cell.angle_gamma   90.00
#
_symmetry.space_group_name_H-M   'P 1'
#
loop_
_entity.id
_entity.type
_entity.pdbx_description
1 polymer ?
#
loop_
_entity_poly.entity_id
_entity_poly.type
_entity_poly.pdbx_seq_one_letter_code
_entity_poly.pdbx_strand_id
1 'polypeptide(L)'
;MSSNLHIPKVCQFCGKAFVARTTVTQFCGDSCSKKGYKKRIRDAKVQTAIIETQQTLQSLQSPQTSISNQIYSSNTKAQVNINFKAFLSVQEAAELIGASRWTIQRLINSNKLKAAKIGRRTIINRTEIDKLF
;
A
#
# COMPACT_ATOMS: atom_id res chain seq x y z
N MET A 1 -10.33 -2.26 52.89
CA MET A 1 -8.88 -2.02 52.70
C MET A 1 -8.69 -1.24 51.40
N SER A 2 -8.37 0.06 51.47
CA SER A 2 -7.95 0.80 50.28
C SER A 2 -6.41 0.75 50.20
N SER A 3 -5.88 0.05 49.22
CA SER A 3 -4.46 0.11 48.88
C SER A 3 -4.15 1.48 48.28
N ASN A 4 -3.23 2.23 48.89
CA ASN A 4 -2.79 3.55 48.43
C ASN A 4 -1.87 3.39 47.20
N LEU A 5 -2.48 3.04 46.06
CA LEU A 5 -1.80 2.72 44.81
C LEU A 5 -1.48 4.01 44.05
N HIS A 6 -0.24 4.13 43.57
CA HIS A 6 0.19 5.20 42.66
C HIS A 6 0.84 4.55 41.45
N ILE A 7 0.09 4.47 40.34
CA ILE A 7 0.48 3.72 39.14
C ILE A 7 0.72 4.73 38.01
N PRO A 8 1.95 4.85 37.47
CA PRO A 8 2.20 5.71 36.32
C PRO A 8 1.53 5.12 35.07
N LYS A 9 0.74 5.94 34.36
CA LYS A 9 0.00 5.57 33.15
C LYS A 9 0.04 6.68 32.11
N VAL A 10 -0.33 6.34 30.88
CA VAL A 10 -0.52 7.31 29.79
C VAL A 10 -2.01 7.48 29.51
N CYS A 11 -2.45 8.72 29.38
CA CYS A 11 -3.85 9.04 29.09
C CYS A 11 -4.23 8.59 27.67
N GLN A 12 -5.28 7.77 27.55
CA GLN A 12 -5.75 7.26 26.25
C GLN A 12 -6.23 8.34 25.27
N PHE A 13 -6.59 9.53 25.76
CA PHE A 13 -7.08 10.62 24.90
C PHE A 13 -5.97 11.60 24.48
N CYS A 14 -5.17 12.10 25.43
CA CYS A 14 -4.19 13.16 25.16
C CYS A 14 -2.74 12.68 25.12
N GLY A 15 -2.47 11.40 25.41
CA GLY A 15 -1.12 10.84 25.36
C GLY A 15 -0.16 11.32 26.47
N LYS A 16 -0.62 12.12 27.42
CA LYS A 16 0.21 12.60 28.53
C LYS A 16 0.34 11.55 29.63
N ALA A 17 1.53 11.46 30.23
CA ALA A 17 1.77 10.65 31.42
C ALA A 17 1.05 11.26 32.64
N PHE A 18 0.49 10.42 33.49
CA PHE A 18 -0.15 10.82 34.76
C PHE A 18 -0.04 9.69 35.79
N VAL A 19 -0.23 10.03 37.07
CA VAL A 19 -0.22 9.04 38.16
C VAL A 19 -1.66 8.69 38.52
N ALA A 20 -2.04 7.45 38.29
CA ALA A 20 -3.35 6.89 38.59
C ALA A 20 -3.41 6.35 40.02
N ARG A 21 -4.53 6.59 40.70
CA ARG A 21 -4.80 6.01 42.03
C ARG A 21 -5.47 4.63 42.00
N THR A 22 -5.97 4.23 40.83
CA THR A 22 -6.70 2.97 40.66
C THR A 22 -6.25 2.25 39.38
N THR A 23 -6.44 0.93 39.35
CA THR A 23 -6.11 0.09 38.19
C THR A 23 -7.00 0.36 36.98
N VAL A 24 -8.23 0.85 37.18
CA VAL A 24 -9.23 1.08 36.13
C VAL A 24 -9.17 2.46 35.46
N THR A 25 -8.43 3.42 36.02
CA THR A 25 -8.31 4.77 35.44
C THR A 25 -7.54 4.75 34.12
N GLN A 26 -8.14 5.35 33.08
CA GLN A 26 -7.63 5.37 31.70
C GLN A 26 -7.24 6.78 31.21
N PHE A 27 -7.75 7.82 31.88
CA PHE A 27 -7.56 9.23 31.49
C PHE A 27 -6.95 10.03 32.62
N CYS A 28 -6.19 11.08 32.28
CA CYS A 28 -5.55 11.96 33.26
C CYS A 28 -6.52 12.90 34.02
N GLY A 29 -7.81 12.91 33.65
CA GLY A 29 -8.85 13.72 34.31
C GLY A 29 -10.16 13.78 33.53
N ASP A 30 -11.18 14.43 34.11
CA ASP A 30 -12.56 14.44 33.60
C ASP A 30 -12.69 15.04 32.20
N SER A 31 -11.94 16.09 31.90
CA SER A 31 -11.93 16.70 30.56
C SER A 31 -11.51 15.71 29.48
N CYS A 32 -10.45 14.92 29.74
CA CYS A 32 -9.98 13.89 28.81
C CYS A 32 -10.96 12.72 28.74
N SER A 33 -11.58 12.33 29.86
CA SER A 33 -12.60 11.27 29.87
C SER A 33 -13.82 11.65 29.03
N LYS A 34 -14.39 12.85 29.23
CA LYS A 34 -15.54 13.37 28.44
C LYS A 34 -15.21 13.49 26.95
N LYS A 35 -14.01 13.97 26.60
CA LYS A 35 -13.58 14.06 25.20
C LYS A 35 -13.34 12.67 24.59
N GLY A 36 -12.74 11.75 25.34
CA GLY A 36 -12.54 10.35 24.94
C GLY A 36 -13.86 9.63 24.65
N TYR A 37 -14.86 9.79 25.53
CA TYR A 37 -16.20 9.26 25.31
C TYR A 37 -16.85 9.79 24.02
N LYS A 38 -16.81 11.11 23.80
CA LYS A 38 -17.35 11.73 22.58
C LYS A 38 -16.60 11.28 21.33
N LYS A 39 -15.28 11.10 21.41
CA LYS A 39 -14.45 10.57 20.32
C LYS A 39 -14.87 9.15 19.97
N ARG A 40 -14.99 8.25 20.96
CA ARG A 40 -15.44 6.86 20.75
C ARG A 40 -16.79 6.78 20.04
N ILE A 41 -17.76 7.61 20.44
CA ILE A 41 -19.08 7.65 19.78
C ILE A 41 -18.96 8.11 18.32
N ARG A 42 -18.15 9.14 18.06
CA ARG A 42 -17.94 9.64 16.70
C ARG A 42 -17.28 8.57 15.83
N ASP A 43 -16.22 7.95 16.34
CA ASP A 43 -15.45 6.94 15.62
C ASP A 43 -16.32 5.72 15.28
N ALA A 44 -17.20 5.29 16.20
CA ALA A 44 -18.17 4.23 15.94
C ALA A 44 -19.13 4.58 14.79
N LYS A 45 -19.67 5.81 14.75
CA LYS A 45 -20.55 6.27 13.65
C LYS A 45 -19.81 6.36 12.30
N VAL A 46 -18.55 6.77 12.32
CA VAL A 46 -17.73 6.79 11.10
C VAL A 46 -17.46 5.37 10.60
N GLN A 47 -17.16 4.44 11.50
CA GLN A 47 -16.96 3.03 11.14
C GLN A 47 -18.21 2.39 10.53
N THR A 48 -19.40 2.63 11.09
CA THR A 48 -20.65 2.10 10.49
C THR A 48 -20.86 2.65 9.09
N ALA A 49 -20.68 3.96 8.88
CA ALA A 49 -20.79 4.56 7.55
C ALA A 49 -19.76 4.01 6.54
N ILE A 50 -18.52 3.76 6.98
CA ILE A 50 -17.49 3.12 6.12
C ILE A 50 -17.91 1.70 5.73
N ILE A 51 -18.45 0.91 6.67
CA ILE A 51 -18.91 -0.45 6.39
C ILE A 51 -20.09 -0.45 5.40
N GLU A 52 -21.07 0.44 5.60
CA GLU A 52 -22.23 0.58 4.71
C GLU A 52 -21.82 0.98 3.29
N THR A 53 -20.88 1.93 3.16
CA THR A 53 -20.34 2.33 1.84
C THR A 53 -19.58 1.20 1.16
N GLN A 54 -18.78 0.44 1.91
CA GLN A 54 -18.08 -0.74 1.36
C GLN A 54 -19.05 -1.82 0.89
N GLN A 55 -20.11 -2.10 1.64
CA GLN A 55 -21.15 -3.06 1.25
C GLN A 55 -21.87 -2.62 -0.03
N THR A 56 -22.20 -1.34 -0.15
CA THR A 56 -22.82 -0.77 -1.36
C THR A 56 -21.88 -0.86 -2.57
N LEU A 57 -20.59 -0.60 -2.39
CA LEU A 57 -19.61 -0.73 -3.47
C LEU A 57 -19.42 -2.17 -3.94
N GLN A 58 -19.54 -3.16 -3.04
CA GLN A 58 -19.46 -4.57 -3.38
C GLN A 58 -20.68 -5.06 -4.16
N SER A 59 -21.88 -4.56 -3.86
CA SER A 59 -23.11 -4.97 -4.57
C SER A 59 -23.23 -4.40 -5.99
N LEU A 60 -22.49 -3.32 -6.30
CA LEU A 60 -22.40 -2.73 -7.65
C LEU A 60 -21.37 -3.44 -8.53
N GLN A 61 -20.58 -4.36 -7.99
CA GLN A 61 -19.63 -5.17 -8.76
C GLN A 61 -20.32 -6.43 -9.28
N SER A 62 -20.80 -6.36 -10.52
CA SER A 62 -21.06 -7.55 -11.33
C SER A 62 -19.76 -8.36 -11.48
N PRO A 63 -19.81 -9.70 -11.61
CA PRO A 63 -18.62 -10.54 -11.74
C PRO A 63 -18.04 -10.40 -13.15
N GLN A 64 -17.40 -9.26 -13.42
CA GLN A 64 -16.55 -9.09 -14.57
C GLN A 64 -15.10 -9.05 -14.11
N THR A 65 -14.46 -10.20 -14.31
CA THR A 65 -13.03 -10.34 -14.63
C THR A 65 -12.06 -9.60 -13.73
N SER A 66 -11.37 -10.39 -12.91
CA SER A 66 -10.10 -10.09 -12.26
C SER A 66 -9.07 -9.46 -13.22
N ILE A 67 -9.11 -8.13 -13.34
CA ILE A 67 -7.96 -7.34 -13.76
C ILE A 67 -7.62 -6.42 -12.60
N SER A 68 -6.59 -6.86 -11.90
CA SER A 68 -5.92 -6.24 -10.76
C SER A 68 -5.55 -4.79 -11.04
N ASN A 69 -6.32 -3.86 -10.46
CA ASN A 69 -5.97 -2.46 -10.34
C ASN A 69 -5.80 -2.11 -8.85
N GLN A 70 -4.59 -2.31 -8.36
CA GLN A 70 -3.99 -1.51 -7.29
C GLN A 70 -2.66 -1.04 -7.93
N ILE A 71 -2.26 0.23 -7.95
CA ILE A 71 -1.99 1.09 -6.80
C ILE A 71 -1.91 2.54 -7.33
N TYR A 72 -2.83 3.41 -6.88
CA TYR A 72 -2.59 4.85 -6.76
C TYR A 72 -2.29 5.11 -5.28
N SER A 73 -1.00 5.26 -4.96
CA SER A 73 -0.57 5.95 -3.75
C SER A 73 0.76 6.63 -4.02
N SER A 74 0.75 7.90 -3.70
CA SER A 74 1.83 8.87 -3.80
C SER A 74 3.16 8.33 -3.25
N ASN A 75 4.20 8.43 -4.09
CA ASN A 75 5.63 8.34 -3.74
C ASN A 75 6.28 6.98 -3.45
N THR A 76 5.68 5.88 -3.88
CA THR A 76 6.37 4.59 -3.98
C THR A 76 6.13 4.01 -5.37
N LYS A 77 7.19 3.74 -6.12
CA LYS A 77 7.15 3.09 -7.45
C LYS A 77 6.17 1.94 -7.38
N ALA A 78 4.99 2.12 -8.00
CA ALA A 78 3.99 1.07 -8.12
C ALA A 78 4.70 -0.14 -8.72
N GLN A 79 4.78 -1.24 -7.97
CA GLN A 79 5.38 -2.48 -8.44
C GLN A 79 4.43 -3.06 -9.51
N VAL A 80 4.58 -2.58 -10.74
CA VAL A 80 3.96 -3.19 -11.90
C VAL A 80 4.62 -4.55 -12.06
N ASN A 81 3.82 -5.61 -11.98
CA ASN A 81 4.32 -6.98 -12.13
C ASN A 81 4.74 -7.19 -13.59
N ILE A 82 6.03 -6.96 -13.87
CA ILE A 82 6.65 -7.04 -15.22
C ILE A 82 6.41 -8.37 -15.92
N ASN A 83 6.08 -9.42 -15.16
CA ASN A 83 5.92 -10.78 -15.67
C ASN A 83 4.74 -10.93 -16.64
N PHE A 84 3.66 -10.17 -16.49
CA PHE A 84 2.46 -10.31 -17.33
C PHE A 84 2.49 -9.45 -18.60
N LYS A 85 3.52 -8.61 -18.78
CA LYS A 85 3.57 -7.68 -19.91
C LYS A 85 4.12 -8.38 -21.15
N ALA A 86 3.33 -8.40 -22.22
CA ALA A 86 3.76 -8.96 -23.50
C ALA A 86 4.88 -8.13 -24.18
N PHE A 87 4.89 -6.82 -23.93
CA PHE A 87 5.82 -5.88 -24.54
C PHE A 87 6.60 -5.12 -23.48
N LEU A 88 7.91 -5.29 -23.47
CA LEU A 88 8.81 -4.73 -22.48
C LEU A 88 9.58 -3.55 -23.06
N SER A 89 9.78 -2.53 -22.24
CA SER A 89 10.80 -1.52 -22.51
C SER A 89 12.19 -2.07 -22.22
N VAL A 90 13.22 -1.39 -22.71
CA VAL A 90 14.63 -1.77 -22.44
C VAL A 90 14.92 -1.88 -20.94
N GLN A 91 14.30 -1.03 -20.12
CA GLN A 91 14.48 -1.04 -18.67
C GLN A 91 13.78 -2.24 -18.03
N GLU A 92 12.53 -2.50 -18.40
CA GLU A 92 11.77 -3.65 -17.90
C GLU A 92 12.41 -4.99 -18.34
N ALA A 93 12.93 -5.06 -19.55
CA ALA A 93 13.67 -6.23 -20.03
C ALA A 93 14.97 -6.47 -19.26
N ALA A 94 15.68 -5.40 -18.91
CA ALA A 94 16.89 -5.46 -18.09
C ALA A 94 16.57 -5.97 -16.67
N GLU A 95 15.49 -5.48 -16.07
CA GLU A 95 15.00 -5.93 -14.76
C GLU A 95 14.55 -7.39 -14.78
N LEU A 96 13.86 -7.83 -15.85
CA LEU A 96 13.42 -9.21 -16.02
C LEU A 96 14.60 -10.19 -16.11
N ILE A 97 15.61 -9.86 -16.93
CA ILE A 97 16.76 -10.73 -17.18
C ILE A 97 17.79 -10.64 -16.04
N GLY A 98 17.73 -9.60 -15.20
CA GLY A 98 18.75 -9.31 -14.20
C GLY A 98 20.05 -8.78 -14.81
N ALA A 99 19.98 -8.12 -15.98
CA ALA A 99 21.12 -7.55 -16.68
C ALA A 99 21.10 -6.02 -16.60
N SER A 100 22.24 -5.37 -16.90
CA SER A 100 22.25 -3.92 -17.06
C SER A 100 21.45 -3.50 -18.30
N ARG A 101 20.76 -2.34 -18.22
CA ARG A 101 20.12 -1.68 -19.37
C ARG A 101 21.05 -1.59 -20.58
N TRP A 102 22.34 -1.36 -20.35
CA TRP A 102 23.36 -1.28 -21.40
C TRP A 102 23.61 -2.61 -22.11
N THR A 103 23.51 -3.73 -21.38
CA THR A 103 23.66 -5.06 -21.97
C THR A 103 22.55 -5.33 -22.97
N ILE A 104 21.30 -5.00 -22.62
CA ILE A 104 20.16 -5.10 -23.53
C ILE A 104 20.36 -4.19 -24.75
N GLN A 105 20.81 -2.94 -24.54
CA GLN A 105 21.09 -2.03 -25.64
C GLN A 105 22.20 -2.55 -26.57
N ARG A 106 23.24 -3.18 -26.01
CA ARG A 106 24.33 -3.79 -26.78
C ARG A 106 23.84 -4.99 -27.61
N LEU A 107 22.97 -5.83 -27.04
CA LEU A 107 22.36 -6.96 -27.76
C LEU A 107 21.49 -6.50 -28.93
N ILE A 108 20.73 -5.42 -28.73
CA ILE A 108 19.94 -4.79 -29.80
C ILE A 108 20.87 -4.25 -30.89
N ASN A 109 21.92 -3.52 -30.51
CA ASN A 109 22.87 -2.94 -31.47
C ASN A 109 23.67 -4.02 -32.23
N SER A 110 23.95 -5.17 -31.61
CA SER A 110 24.59 -6.32 -32.25
C SER A 110 23.61 -7.23 -33.01
N ASN A 111 22.34 -6.81 -33.18
CA ASN A 111 21.27 -7.58 -33.82
C ASN A 111 21.00 -8.98 -33.22
N LYS A 112 21.42 -9.23 -31.98
CA LYS A 112 21.17 -10.50 -31.27
C LYS A 112 19.79 -10.57 -30.64
N LEU A 113 19.20 -9.40 -30.33
CA LEU A 113 17.85 -9.27 -29.80
C LEU A 113 17.04 -8.36 -30.72
N LYS A 114 15.93 -8.85 -31.26
CA LYS A 114 15.03 -8.06 -32.10
C LYS A 114 14.18 -7.13 -31.25
N ALA A 115 14.19 -5.85 -31.60
CA ALA A 115 13.38 -4.84 -30.94
C ALA A 115 12.72 -3.92 -31.97
N ALA A 116 11.49 -3.51 -31.69
CA ALA A 116 10.75 -2.55 -32.50
C ALA A 116 10.93 -1.14 -31.96
N LYS A 117 11.05 -0.16 -32.86
CA LYS A 117 11.03 1.27 -32.52
C LYS A 117 9.61 1.80 -32.62
N ILE A 118 9.11 2.37 -31.53
CA ILE A 118 7.82 3.07 -31.48
C ILE A 118 8.11 4.51 -31.03
N GLY A 119 8.25 5.40 -32.02
CA GLY A 119 8.75 6.76 -31.83
C GLY A 119 10.15 6.76 -31.20
N ARG A 120 10.31 7.43 -30.06
CA ARG A 120 11.58 7.47 -29.32
C ARG A 120 11.85 6.23 -28.47
N ARG A 121 10.82 5.41 -28.22
CA ARG A 121 10.91 4.25 -27.32
C ARG A 121 11.30 3.00 -28.10
N THR A 122 12.11 2.15 -27.49
CA THR A 122 12.39 0.80 -27.98
C THR A 122 11.55 -0.18 -27.18
N ILE A 123 10.78 -1.01 -27.89
CA ILE A 123 9.90 -2.02 -27.33
C ILE A 123 10.36 -3.40 -27.80
N ILE A 124 10.38 -4.34 -26.87
CA ILE A 124 10.85 -5.70 -27.05
C ILE A 124 9.66 -6.63 -26.78
N ASN A 125 9.42 -7.59 -27.66
CA ASN A 125 8.43 -8.63 -27.39
C ASN A 125 9.03 -9.63 -26.40
N ARG A 126 8.27 -10.05 -25.39
CA ARG A 126 8.71 -11.05 -24.43
C ARG A 126 9.20 -12.34 -25.10
N THR A 127 8.52 -12.77 -26.16
CA THR A 127 8.90 -13.98 -26.91
C THR A 127 10.28 -13.90 -27.55
N GLU A 128 10.81 -12.69 -27.82
CA GLU A 128 12.18 -12.52 -28.33
C GLU A 128 13.23 -12.64 -27.22
N ILE A 129 12.87 -12.31 -25.97
CA ILE A 129 13.73 -12.53 -24.82
C ILE A 129 13.82 -14.02 -24.52
N ASP A 130 12.69 -14.72 -24.54
CA ASP A 130 12.64 -16.16 -24.29
C ASP A 130 13.46 -16.95 -25.32
N LYS A 131 13.63 -16.45 -26.54
CA LYS A 131 14.51 -17.05 -27.58
C LYS A 131 16.02 -16.92 -27.31
N LEU A 132 16.44 -16.09 -26.34
CA LEU A 132 17.85 -15.94 -26.00
C LEU A 132 18.39 -17.08 -25.13
N PHE A 133 17.50 -17.88 -24.53
CA PHE A 133 17.79 -19.02 -23.69
C PHE A 133 17.24 -20.30 -24.33
#